data_AF-A0A5J4T974-F1
#
_entry.id   AF-A0A5J4T974-F1
#
_cell.length_a   1.000
_cell.length_b   1.000
_cell.length_c   1.000
_cell.angle_alpha   90.00
_cell.angle_beta   90.00
_cell.angle_gamma   90.00
#
_symmetry.space_group_name_H-M   'P 1'
#
loop_
_entity.id
_entity.type
_entity.pdbx_description
1 polymer ?
#
loop_
_entity_poly.entity_id
_entity_poly.type
_entity_poly.pdbx_seq_one_letter_code
_entity_poly.pdbx_strand_id
1 'polypeptide(L)'
;MQLQPVKLPLTYEKAESELRHLENMAFSRFLEVLAAQGLDVDFNKQSLVAAVKGMLDIPDDQAVMLFQKVAKNKRLEKIGLVNKQANAVEPFDLPNIPIFEVMNPKKL
;
A
#
# COMPACT_ATOMS: atom_id res chain seq x y z
N MET A 1 13.10 -38.93 15.50
CA MET A 1 13.35 -38.60 14.08
C MET A 1 14.19 -37.33 14.04
N GLN A 2 15.39 -37.36 13.46
CA GLN A 2 16.18 -36.14 13.22
C GLN A 2 15.72 -35.53 11.89
N LEU A 3 15.20 -34.30 11.92
CA LEU A 3 14.89 -33.55 10.71
C LEU A 3 16.22 -33.19 10.03
N GLN A 4 16.48 -33.75 8.85
CA GLN A 4 17.62 -33.29 8.06
C GLN A 4 17.31 -31.88 7.52
N PRO A 5 18.28 -30.95 7.57
CA PRO A 5 18.09 -29.62 7.03
C PRO A 5 17.86 -29.72 5.51
N VAL A 6 16.64 -29.38 5.09
CA VAL A 6 16.32 -29.22 3.67
C VAL A 6 17.02 -27.96 3.19
N LYS A 7 18.06 -28.10 2.36
CA LYS A 7 18.62 -26.97 1.61
C LYS A 7 17.54 -26.52 0.62
N LEU A 8 16.86 -25.42 0.94
CA LEU A 8 16.07 -24.70 -0.03
C LEU A 8 17.05 -24.17 -1.10
N PRO A 9 16.91 -24.56 -2.38
CA PRO A 9 17.80 -24.12 -3.45
C PRO A 9 17.46 -22.70 -3.88
N LEU A 10 17.60 -21.74 -2.95
CA LEU A 10 17.40 -20.32 -3.20
C LEU A 10 18.76 -19.65 -3.09
N THR A 11 19.30 -19.23 -4.24
CA THR A 11 20.49 -18.37 -4.26
C THR A 11 20.11 -17.00 -3.70
N TYR A 12 21.09 -16.27 -3.17
CA TYR A 12 20.88 -14.89 -2.70
C TYR A 12 20.22 -14.03 -3.78
N GLU A 13 20.74 -14.07 -5.02
CA GLU A 13 20.18 -13.33 -6.16
C GLU A 13 18.72 -13.68 -6.45
N LYS A 14 18.38 -14.98 -6.39
CA LYS A 14 17.00 -15.43 -6.61
C LYS A 14 16.09 -14.97 -5.48
N ALA A 15 16.56 -15.02 -4.23
CA ALA A 15 15.80 -14.55 -3.08
C ALA A 15 15.52 -13.03 -3.17
N GLU A 16 16.54 -12.25 -3.54
CA GLU A 16 16.43 -10.81 -3.71
C GLU A 16 15.48 -10.45 -4.87
N SER A 17 15.56 -11.17 -5.98
CA SER A 17 14.66 -10.98 -7.12
C SER A 17 13.20 -11.29 -6.76
N GLU A 18 12.94 -12.38 -6.05
CA GLU A 18 11.59 -12.74 -5.60
C GLU A 18 11.06 -11.74 -4.56
N LEU A 19 11.90 -11.29 -3.63
CA LEU A 19 11.54 -10.25 -2.66
C LEU A 19 11.13 -8.97 -3.37
N ARG A 20 11.94 -8.51 -4.34
CA ARG A 20 11.64 -7.32 -5.14
C ARG A 20 10.35 -7.48 -5.95
N HIS A 21 10.05 -8.68 -6.45
CA HIS A 21 8.79 -8.96 -7.11
C HIS A 21 7.59 -8.82 -6.16
N LEU A 22 7.70 -9.36 -4.95
CA LEU A 22 6.65 -9.29 -3.94
C LEU A 22 6.41 -7.86 -3.43
N GLU A 23 7.46 -7.07 -3.22
CA GLU A 23 7.37 -5.65 -2.87
C GLU A 23 6.59 -4.86 -3.92
N ASN A 24 6.95 -5.03 -5.21
CA ASN A 24 6.26 -4.39 -6.32
C ASN A 24 4.79 -4.83 -6.41
N MET A 25 4.50 -6.11 -6.18
CA MET A 25 3.15 -6.63 -6.18
C MET A 25 2.33 -6.01 -5.04
N ALA A 26 2.87 -5.99 -3.83
CA ALA A 26 2.22 -5.43 -2.65
C ALA A 26 1.93 -3.93 -2.84
N PHE A 27 2.91 -3.16 -3.31
CA PHE A 27 2.72 -1.74 -3.59
C PHE A 27 1.67 -1.50 -4.68
N SER A 28 1.69 -2.29 -5.76
CA SER A 28 0.67 -2.22 -6.82
C SER A 28 -0.73 -2.48 -6.27
N ARG A 29 -0.92 -3.53 -5.44
CA ARG A 29 -2.22 -3.84 -4.84
C ARG A 29 -2.71 -2.75 -3.90
N PHE A 30 -1.81 -2.17 -3.13
CA PHE A 30 -2.11 -1.02 -2.27
C PHE A 30 -2.63 0.17 -3.09
N LEU A 31 -1.97 0.53 -4.20
CA LEU A 31 -2.43 1.58 -5.10
C LEU A 31 -3.80 1.27 -5.72
N GLU A 32 -4.06 0.01 -6.08
CA GLU A 32 -5.37 -0.40 -6.61
C GLU A 32 -6.52 -0.18 -5.61
N VAL A 33 -6.29 -0.46 -4.33
CA VAL A 33 -7.26 -0.23 -3.26
C VAL A 33 -7.55 1.26 -3.11
N LEU A 34 -6.51 2.11 -3.11
CA LEU A 34 -6.69 3.55 -3.04
C LEU A 34 -7.46 4.09 -4.25
N ALA A 35 -7.18 3.59 -5.46
CA ALA A 35 -7.90 3.97 -6.66
C ALA A 35 -9.38 3.55 -6.60
N ALA A 36 -9.66 2.36 -6.08
CA ALA A 36 -11.02 1.87 -5.87
C ALA A 36 -11.81 2.68 -4.84
N GLN A 37 -11.15 3.31 -3.85
CA GLN A 37 -11.79 4.21 -2.89
C GLN A 37 -12.14 5.59 -3.48
N GLY A 38 -11.71 5.87 -4.71
CA GLY A 38 -11.88 7.16 -5.35
C GLY A 38 -10.57 7.95 -5.35
N LEU A 39 -10.22 8.44 -6.54
CA LEU A 39 -8.95 9.10 -6.89
C LEU A 39 -8.78 10.51 -6.31
N ASP A 40 -9.59 10.91 -5.33
CA ASP A 40 -9.29 12.11 -4.56
C ASP A 40 -8.26 11.70 -3.51
N VAL A 41 -6.99 11.83 -3.91
CA VAL A 41 -5.84 11.63 -3.03
C VAL A 41 -5.76 12.85 -2.12
N ASP A 42 -6.52 12.81 -1.03
CA ASP A 42 -6.34 13.76 0.06
C ASP A 42 -4.92 13.65 0.65
N PHE A 43 -4.53 14.65 1.44
CA PHE A 43 -3.20 14.71 2.05
C PHE A 43 -2.85 13.43 2.83
N ASN A 44 -3.82 12.81 3.48
CA ASN A 44 -3.62 11.59 4.27
C ASN A 44 -3.26 10.39 3.38
N LYS A 45 -3.90 10.25 2.21
CA LYS A 45 -3.57 9.22 1.23
C LYS A 45 -2.17 9.43 0.63
N GLN A 46 -1.72 10.67 0.42
CA GLN A 46 -0.36 10.95 -0.05
C GLN A 46 0.71 10.54 0.98
N SER A 47 0.51 10.90 2.25
CA SER A 47 1.41 10.49 3.33
C SER A 47 1.46 8.97 3.50
N LEU A 48 0.30 8.29 3.38
CA LEU A 48 0.24 6.84 3.45
C LEU A 48 0.97 6.18 2.27
N VAL A 49 0.81 6.70 1.05
CA VAL A 49 1.56 6.23 -0.13
C VAL A 49 3.06 6.37 0.07
N ALA A 50 3.53 7.52 0.57
CA ALA A 50 4.94 7.74 0.84
C ALA A 50 5.49 6.78 1.91
N ALA A 51 4.72 6.52 2.98
CA ALA A 51 5.10 5.59 4.04
C ALA A 51 5.20 4.13 3.52
N VAL A 52 4.21 3.65 2.76
CA VAL A 52 4.22 2.29 2.20
C VAL A 52 5.33 2.13 1.15
N LYS A 53 5.56 3.16 0.32
CA LYS A 53 6.69 3.18 -0.64
C LYS A 53 8.02 3.00 0.08
N GLY A 54 8.25 3.73 1.17
CA GLY A 54 9.48 3.64 1.96
C GLY A 54 9.63 2.29 2.67
N MET A 55 8.55 1.72 3.21
CA MET A 55 8.56 0.41 3.86
C MET A 55 8.88 -0.74 2.90
N LEU A 56 8.46 -0.63 1.64
CA LEU A 56 8.70 -1.62 0.59
C LEU A 56 9.91 -1.29 -0.28
N ASP A 57 10.70 -0.27 0.10
CA ASP A 57 11.88 0.19 -0.63
C ASP A 57 11.63 0.40 -2.14
N ILE A 58 10.47 0.97 -2.50
CA ILE A 58 10.06 1.16 -3.89
C ILE A 58 10.72 2.44 -4.45
N PRO A 59 11.50 2.35 -5.53
CA PRO A 59 12.06 3.52 -6.21
C PRO A 59 10.97 4.47 -6.76
N ASP A 60 11.28 5.76 -6.87
CA ASP A 60 10.32 6.79 -7.30
C ASP A 60 9.82 6.58 -8.73
N ASP A 61 10.70 6.21 -9.65
CA ASP A 61 10.38 5.87 -11.04
C ASP A 61 9.44 4.67 -11.13
N GLN A 62 9.72 3.62 -10.35
CA GLN A 62 8.89 2.44 -10.22
C GLN A 62 7.51 2.78 -9.63
N ALA A 63 7.46 3.63 -8.61
CA ALA A 63 6.21 4.09 -8.02
C ALA A 63 5.34 4.86 -9.01
N VAL A 64 5.94 5.78 -9.78
CA VAL A 64 5.26 6.54 -10.84
C VAL A 64 4.69 5.61 -11.92
N MET A 65 5.48 4.64 -12.38
CA MET A 65 5.03 3.66 -13.38
C MET A 65 3.84 2.84 -12.87
N LEU A 66 3.90 2.34 -11.63
CA LEU A 66 2.81 1.56 -11.02
C LEU A 66 1.55 2.41 -10.83
N PHE A 67 1.70 3.68 -10.42
CA PHE A 67 0.59 4.63 -10.29
C PHE A 67 -0.12 4.85 -11.63
N GLN A 68 0.63 5.12 -12.70
CA GLN A 68 0.08 5.29 -14.05
C GLN A 68 -0.62 4.03 -14.56
N LYS A 69 -0.09 2.85 -14.24
CA LYS A 69 -0.71 1.57 -14.59
C LYS A 69 -2.05 1.38 -13.89
N VAL A 70 -2.12 1.69 -12.60
CA VAL A 70 -3.35 1.60 -11.81
C VAL A 70 -4.39 2.62 -12.28
N ALA A 71 -3.98 3.87 -12.57
CA ALA A 71 -4.88 4.92 -13.05
C ALA A 71 -5.56 4.56 -14.38
N LYS A 72 -4.93 3.74 -15.23
CA LYS A 72 -5.49 3.26 -16.50
C LYS A 72 -6.46 2.07 -16.34
N ASN A 73 -6.63 1.55 -15.11
CA ASN A 73 -7.48 0.39 -14.87
C ASN A 73 -8.97 0.79 -14.81
N LYS A 74 -9.66 0.63 -15.95
CA LYS A 74 -11.10 0.93 -16.11
C LYS A 74 -12.02 0.24 -15.10
N ARG A 75 -11.62 -0.93 -14.58
CA ARG A 75 -12.40 -1.62 -13.54
C ARG A 75 -12.36 -0.85 -12.23
N LEU A 76 -11.17 -0.38 -11.83
CA LEU A 76 -10.98 0.39 -10.60
C LEU A 76 -11.61 1.77 -10.72
N GLU A 77 -11.55 2.39 -11.90
CA GLU A 77 -12.26 3.62 -12.21
C GLU A 77 -13.77 3.46 -11.98
N LYS A 78 -14.39 2.39 -12.52
CA LYS A 78 -15.81 2.08 -12.31
C LYS A 78 -16.14 1.85 -10.83
N ILE A 79 -15.31 1.11 -10.10
CA ILE A 79 -15.50 0.89 -8.65
C ILE A 79 -15.39 2.21 -7.88
N GLY A 80 -14.39 3.03 -8.20
CA GLY A 80 -14.19 4.35 -7.58
C GLY A 80 -15.36 5.29 -7.82
N LEU A 81 -15.95 5.31 -9.03
CA LEU A 81 -17.13 6.10 -9.33
C LEU A 81 -18.36 5.63 -8.52
N VAL A 82 -18.58 4.32 -8.44
CA VAL A 82 -19.67 3.74 -7.62
C VAL A 82 -19.46 4.09 -6.14
N ASN A 83 -18.24 3.97 -5.62
CA ASN A 83 -17.93 4.31 -4.24
C ASN A 83 -18.09 5.81 -3.95
N LYS A 84 -17.70 6.70 -4.87
CA LYS A 84 -17.95 8.14 -4.75
C LYS A 84 -19.46 8.45 -4.72
N GLN A 85 -20.27 7.74 -5.51
CA GLN A 85 -21.72 7.89 -5.53
C GLN A 85 -22.39 7.31 -4.27
N ALA A 86 -21.89 6.19 -3.76
CA ALA A 86 -22.37 5.57 -2.52
C ALA A 86 -22.02 6.43 -1.28
N ASN A 87 -20.81 6.98 -1.23
CA ASN A 87 -20.34 7.86 -0.14
C ASN A 87 -20.81 9.32 -0.29
N ALA A 88 -21.56 9.66 -1.35
CA ALA A 88 -22.31 10.92 -1.43
C ALA A 88 -23.59 10.88 -0.58
N VAL A 89 -23.90 9.72 0.01
CA VAL A 89 -25.00 9.53 0.96
C VAL A 89 -24.39 9.18 2.32
N GLU A 90 -24.46 10.16 3.21
CA GLU A 90 -24.04 10.21 4.62
C GLU A 90 -22.53 10.30 4.93
N PRO A 91 -22.08 11.38 5.60
CA PRO A 91 -20.77 11.40 6.23
C PRO A 91 -20.74 10.35 7.34
N PHE A 92 -19.81 9.41 7.26
CA PHE A 92 -19.48 8.56 8.39
C PHE A 92 -18.79 9.44 9.44
N ASP A 93 -19.45 9.68 10.58
CA ASP A 93 -18.80 10.22 11.77
C ASP A 93 -17.73 9.21 12.22
N LEU A 94 -16.46 9.50 11.89
CA LEU A 94 -15.34 8.79 12.47
C LEU A 94 -15.41 8.99 13.99
N PRO A 95 -15.42 7.91 14.81
CA PRO A 95 -15.24 8.07 16.23
C PRO A 95 -13.93 8.82 16.45
N ASN A 96 -13.97 9.83 17.31
CA ASN A 96 -12.86 10.72 17.62
C ASN A 96 -11.78 9.90 18.35
N ILE A 97 -10.96 9.16 17.61
CA ILE A 97 -9.80 8.43 18.15
C ILE A 97 -8.70 9.48 18.31
N PRO A 98 -8.24 9.79 19.54
CA PRO A 98 -7.13 10.70 19.73
C PRO A 98 -5.84 10.04 19.22
N ILE A 99 -5.54 10.24 17.94
CA ILE A 99 -4.22 9.98 17.38
C ILE A 99 -3.37 11.16 17.83
N PHE A 100 -2.71 11.07 18.98
CA PHE A 100 -1.47 11.77 19.38
C PHE A 100 -1.25 11.62 20.89
N GLU A 101 -0.96 10.41 21.35
CA GLU A 101 0.02 10.24 22.43
C GLU A 101 1.20 9.47 21.84
N VAL A 102 2.02 10.22 21.09
CA VAL A 102 3.40 9.85 20.85
C VAL A 102 4.03 9.74 22.23
N MET A 103 4.23 8.52 22.72
CA MET A 103 4.95 8.28 23.96
C MET A 103 6.28 8.99 23.87
N ASN A 104 6.39 10.05 24.65
CA ASN A 104 7.59 10.84 24.85
C ASN A 104 8.62 9.93 25.54
N PRO A 105 9.77 9.58 24.92
CA PRO A 105 10.72 8.63 25.49
C PRO A 105 11.55 9.22 26.66
N LYS A 106 11.05 10.26 27.34
CA LYS A 106 11.74 10.94 28.46
C LYS A 106 11.09 10.73 29.84
N LYS A 107 10.20 9.76 29.99
CA LYS A 107 9.76 9.30 31.32
C LYS A 107 9.48 7.81 31.30
N LEU A 108 10.54 7.01 31.43
CA LEU A 108 10.58 5.70 32.09
C LEU A 108 12.04 5.41 32.45
#